data_AF-A0A921RUS9-F1
#
_entry.id   AF-A0A921RUS9-F1
#
_cell.length_a   1.000
_cell.length_b   1.000
_cell.length_c   1.000
_cell.angle_alpha   90.00
_cell.angle_beta   90.00
_cell.angle_gamma   90.00
#
_symmetry.space_group_name_H-M   'P 1'
#
loop_
_entity.id
_entity.type
_entity.pdbx_description
1 polymer ?
#
loop_
_entity_poly.entity_id
_entity_poly.type
_entity_poly.pdbx_seq_one_letter_code
_entity_poly.pdbx_strand_id
1 'polypeptide(L)'
;MASLLLRSLRRARGFSSSATSAAKEGGDGKLVATVMFERLPVVIPKIHPAVYAFQEFSFRWRQQHRRQYPDEVLGKADARGKGDYHIDYVPAPRITEADRTNDQKSLQRALDNKLYLLLYGNTYGAPDGKSVWHFPEKIYENEETMRLCAESALKSVLGGLDNTYFVGNAPMAHMDVEQTDSSVSSFKRFFFKSQVVGTTKYHIEKCKDYAWVTKDELLEHFPEHKSFLNKMIIHIR
;
A
#
# COMPACT_ATOMS: atom_id res chain seq x y z
N MET A 1 -42.51 27.38 -46.71
CA MET A 1 -41.03 27.24 -46.65
C MET A 1 -40.51 28.54 -46.08
N ALA A 2 -40.01 28.70 -44.85
CA ALA A 2 -39.34 27.78 -43.95
C ALA A 2 -39.63 28.18 -42.48
N SER A 3 -39.70 27.17 -41.61
CA SER A 3 -39.84 27.30 -40.16
C SER A 3 -38.48 27.66 -39.54
N LEU A 4 -38.38 28.79 -38.84
CA LEU A 4 -37.22 29.12 -38.03
C LEU A 4 -37.49 28.73 -36.58
N LEU A 5 -37.14 27.49 -36.25
CA LEU A 5 -37.02 27.00 -34.88
C LEU A 5 -35.84 27.70 -34.19
N LEU A 6 -36.12 28.71 -33.36
CA LEU A 6 -35.16 29.17 -32.35
C LEU A 6 -34.95 28.03 -31.33
N ARG A 7 -33.88 27.25 -31.51
CA ARG A 7 -33.38 26.34 -30.48
C ARG A 7 -32.80 27.17 -29.34
N SER A 8 -33.50 27.17 -28.21
CA SER A 8 -33.00 27.58 -26.90
C SER A 8 -31.70 26.82 -26.58
N LEU A 9 -30.56 27.52 -26.65
CA LEU A 9 -29.29 27.06 -26.10
C LEU A 9 -29.26 27.35 -24.59
N ARG A 10 -29.99 26.56 -23.81
CA ARG A 10 -29.73 26.43 -22.37
C ARG A 10 -28.94 25.15 -22.11
N ARG A 11 -27.62 25.23 -22.22
CA ARG A 11 -26.74 24.28 -21.54
C ARG A 11 -25.62 25.07 -20.88
N ALA A 12 -25.88 25.50 -19.65
CA ALA A 12 -24.82 25.95 -18.76
C ALA A 12 -23.85 24.77 -18.57
N ARG A 13 -22.64 24.86 -19.14
CA ARG A 13 -21.50 24.09 -18.67
C ARG A 13 -21.05 24.75 -17.37
N GLY A 14 -21.65 24.32 -16.27
CA GLY A 14 -21.23 24.71 -14.93
C GLY A 14 -19.91 24.02 -14.61
N PHE A 15 -18.84 24.80 -14.53
CA PHE A 15 -17.66 24.44 -13.75
C PHE A 15 -18.09 24.33 -12.29
N SER A 16 -17.80 23.18 -11.67
CA SER A 16 -17.87 22.93 -10.23
C SER A 16 -19.21 23.27 -9.55
N SER A 17 -20.16 22.33 -9.57
CA SER A 17 -21.19 22.28 -8.53
C SER A 17 -20.63 21.48 -7.36
N SER A 18 -20.33 22.15 -6.24
CA SER A 18 -20.22 21.52 -4.93
C SER A 18 -21.56 20.86 -4.62
N ALA A 19 -21.69 19.58 -4.95
CA ALA A 19 -22.82 18.78 -4.54
C ALA A 19 -22.71 18.56 -3.03
N THR A 20 -23.66 19.11 -2.30
CA THR A 20 -24.01 18.66 -0.95
C THR A 20 -24.28 17.16 -1.02
N SER A 21 -23.39 16.35 -0.47
CA SER A 21 -23.49 14.89 -0.42
C SER A 21 -24.50 14.44 0.64
N ALA A 22 -25.78 14.70 0.39
CA ALA A 22 -26.82 13.85 0.93
C ALA A 22 -26.95 12.64 -0.01
N ALA A 23 -26.37 11.51 0.38
CA ALA A 23 -26.51 10.24 -0.34
C ALA A 23 -27.98 9.80 -0.29
N LYS A 24 -28.79 10.28 -1.24
CA LYS A 24 -30.01 9.60 -1.64
C LYS A 24 -29.59 8.38 -2.44
N GLU A 25 -30.11 7.22 -2.07
CA GLU A 25 -30.12 5.98 -2.85
C GLU A 25 -30.57 6.28 -4.30
N GLY A 26 -29.61 6.60 -5.16
CA GLY A 26 -29.75 6.51 -6.60
C GLY A 26 -29.27 5.12 -6.99
N GLY A 27 -30.00 4.44 -7.89
CA GLY A 27 -29.82 3.03 -8.27
C GLY A 27 -28.49 2.64 -8.94
N ASP A 28 -27.38 3.28 -8.60
CA ASP A 28 -26.01 2.85 -8.87
C ASP A 28 -25.52 2.10 -7.61
N GLY A 29 -24.88 0.95 -7.79
CA GLY A 29 -24.54 0.01 -6.71
C GLY A 29 -23.83 0.61 -5.47
N LYS A 30 -23.85 -0.10 -4.34
CA LYS A 30 -23.22 0.41 -3.10
C LYS A 30 -21.73 0.68 -3.30
N LEU A 31 -21.20 1.69 -2.59
CA LEU A 31 -19.77 2.00 -2.65
C LEU A 31 -19.07 1.41 -1.42
N VAL A 32 -17.92 0.79 -1.63
CA VAL A 32 -17.11 0.19 -0.56
C VAL A 32 -15.72 0.81 -0.59
N ALA A 33 -15.29 1.37 0.54
CA ALA A 33 -13.93 1.85 0.73
C ALA A 33 -13.06 0.71 1.29
N THR A 34 -11.98 0.37 0.59
CA THR A 34 -11.04 -0.69 0.97
C THR A 34 -9.65 -0.10 1.15
N VAL A 35 -8.94 -0.48 2.21
CA VAL A 35 -7.61 0.04 2.53
C VAL A 35 -6.55 -1.02 2.37
N MET A 36 -5.60 -0.74 1.49
CA MET A 36 -4.34 -1.46 1.42
C MET A 36 -3.35 -0.83 2.40
N PHE A 37 -3.19 -1.49 3.54
CA PHE A 37 -2.23 -1.07 4.55
C PHE A 37 -0.90 -1.78 4.32
N GLU A 38 0.14 -1.03 3.91
CA GLU A 38 1.45 -1.57 3.54
C GLU A 38 2.56 -1.15 4.51
N ARG A 39 3.48 -2.07 4.80
CA ARG A 39 4.78 -1.77 5.43
C ARG A 39 5.83 -1.72 4.33
N LEU A 40 6.54 -0.58 4.22
CA LEU A 40 7.59 -0.39 3.21
C LEU A 40 8.87 -1.19 3.53
N PRO A 41 9.71 -1.52 2.54
CA PRO A 41 10.98 -2.20 2.80
C PRO A 41 11.84 -1.34 3.72
N VAL A 42 12.38 -1.97 4.76
CA VAL A 42 13.29 -1.35 5.73
C VAL A 42 14.73 -1.42 5.22
N VAL A 43 15.07 -2.47 4.48
CA VAL A 43 16.38 -2.66 3.86
C VAL A 43 16.27 -2.70 2.34
N ILE A 44 17.31 -2.23 1.66
CA ILE A 44 17.39 -2.23 0.19
C ILE A 44 17.41 -3.69 -0.30
N PRO A 45 16.56 -4.11 -1.28
CA PRO A 45 16.56 -5.46 -1.82
C PRO A 45 17.93 -5.95 -2.31
N LYS A 46 18.12 -7.27 -2.35
CA LYS A 46 19.35 -7.85 -2.86
C LYS A 46 19.47 -7.60 -4.37
N ILE A 47 20.57 -6.97 -4.76
CA ILE A 47 20.88 -6.68 -6.16
C ILE A 47 21.25 -7.99 -6.87
N HIS A 48 20.84 -8.13 -8.14
CA HIS A 48 21.19 -9.28 -8.97
C HIS A 48 22.73 -9.44 -9.10
N PRO A 49 23.28 -10.67 -9.03
CA PRO A 49 24.73 -10.91 -9.04
C PRO A 49 25.48 -10.28 -10.22
N ALA A 50 24.88 -10.28 -11.42
CA ALA A 50 25.49 -9.64 -12.59
C ALA A 50 25.60 -8.12 -12.46
N VAL A 51 24.60 -7.47 -11.84
CA VAL A 51 24.61 -6.02 -11.58
C VAL A 51 25.67 -5.70 -10.53
N TYR A 52 25.76 -6.52 -9.48
CA TYR A 52 26.81 -6.38 -8.47
C TYR A 52 28.21 -6.54 -9.07
N ALA A 53 28.44 -7.58 -9.89
CA ALA A 53 29.72 -7.81 -10.56
C ALA A 53 30.10 -6.64 -11.48
N PHE A 54 29.14 -6.08 -12.21
CA PHE A 54 29.38 -4.89 -13.02
C PHE A 54 29.68 -3.64 -12.19
N GLN A 55 29.02 -3.46 -11.04
CA GLN A 55 29.29 -2.34 -10.12
C GLN A 55 30.70 -2.44 -9.52
N GLU A 56 31.11 -3.63 -9.08
CA GLU A 56 32.47 -3.94 -8.60
C GLU A 56 33.51 -3.65 -9.69
N PHE A 57 33.31 -4.19 -10.90
CA PHE A 57 34.17 -3.91 -12.05
C PHE A 57 34.27 -2.42 -12.34
N SER A 58 33.12 -1.73 -12.42
CA SER A 58 33.05 -0.29 -12.68
C SER A 58 33.71 0.52 -11.57
N PHE A 59 33.64 0.08 -10.32
CA PHE A 59 34.37 0.69 -9.22
C PHE A 59 35.88 0.57 -9.44
N ARG A 60 36.39 -0.64 -9.68
CA ARG A 60 37.82 -0.90 -9.91
C ARG A 60 38.37 -0.17 -11.13
N TRP A 61 37.66 -0.23 -12.25
CA TRP A 61 37.99 0.51 -13.47
C TRP A 61 38.09 2.01 -13.22
N ARG A 62 37.14 2.56 -12.46
CA ARG A 62 37.15 3.97 -12.06
C ARG A 62 38.32 4.31 -11.16
N GLN A 63 38.76 3.44 -10.26
CA GLN A 63 39.98 3.71 -9.47
C GLN A 63 41.24 3.82 -10.34
N GLN A 64 41.30 3.10 -11.46
CA GLN A 64 42.46 3.13 -12.37
C GLN A 64 42.47 4.38 -13.27
N HIS A 65 41.30 4.77 -13.77
CA HIS A 65 41.20 5.80 -14.82
C HIS A 65 40.63 7.14 -14.35
N ARG A 66 40.13 7.25 -13.12
CA ARG A 66 39.67 8.54 -12.60
C ARG A 66 40.84 9.46 -12.33
N ARG A 67 40.55 10.76 -12.44
CA ARG A 67 41.42 11.82 -11.93
C ARG A 67 41.73 11.53 -10.46
N GLN A 68 43.01 11.44 -10.14
CA GLN A 68 43.47 11.38 -8.76
C GLN A 68 43.16 12.73 -8.08
N TYR A 69 42.52 12.67 -6.92
CA TYR A 69 42.31 13.85 -6.09
C TYR A 69 43.61 14.18 -5.34
N PRO A 70 43.93 15.47 -5.13
CA PRO A 70 45.08 15.85 -4.32
C PRO A 70 44.98 15.29 -2.90
N ASP A 71 46.10 14.81 -2.36
CA ASP A 71 46.17 14.24 -1.01
C ASP A 71 45.75 15.24 0.08
N GLU A 72 45.95 16.54 -0.16
CA GLU A 72 45.48 17.62 0.73
C GLU A 72 43.95 17.61 0.96
N VAL A 73 43.19 17.06 0.00
CA VAL A 73 41.72 16.94 0.12
C VAL A 73 41.35 15.65 0.85
N LEU A 74 42.04 14.55 0.60
CA LEU A 74 41.75 13.23 1.17
C LEU A 74 42.26 13.10 2.62
N GLY A 75 43.48 13.56 2.90
CA GLY A 75 44.14 13.41 4.21
C GLY A 75 43.53 14.22 5.35
N LYS A 76 42.63 15.17 5.07
CA LYS A 76 41.87 15.89 6.11
C LYS A 76 40.91 14.98 6.89
N ALA A 77 40.52 13.85 6.30
CA ALA A 77 39.67 12.87 6.98
C ALA A 77 40.42 12.09 8.07
N ASP A 78 41.71 11.81 7.87
CA ASP A 78 42.54 11.07 8.83
C ASP A 78 42.88 11.88 10.08
N ALA A 79 42.74 13.22 10.00
CA ALA A 79 42.89 14.13 11.14
C ALA A 79 41.65 14.13 12.08
N ARG A 80 40.50 13.59 11.64
CA ARG A 80 39.38 13.32 12.55
C ARG A 80 39.77 12.09 13.37
N GLY A 81 40.19 12.33 14.62
CA GLY A 81 40.50 11.27 15.57
C GLY A 81 39.43 10.18 15.58
N LYS A 82 39.86 8.92 15.68
CA LYS A 82 38.95 7.78 15.88
C LYS A 82 38.18 8.08 17.16
N GLY A 83 36.85 8.20 17.06
CA GLY A 83 36.02 8.57 18.21
C GLY A 83 36.26 7.66 19.42
N ASP A 84 35.95 8.13 20.62
CA ASP A 84 36.24 7.43 21.89
C ASP A 84 35.62 6.03 22.00
N TYR A 85 34.67 5.71 21.11
CA TYR A 85 34.04 4.39 21.00
C TYR A 85 34.92 3.43 20.18
N HIS A 86 35.56 2.50 20.87
CA HIS A 86 36.40 1.44 20.30
C HIS A 86 35.59 0.21 19.86
N ILE A 87 34.31 0.39 19.52
CA ILE A 87 33.44 -0.69 19.04
C ILE A 87 33.31 -0.55 17.53
N ASP A 88 33.80 -1.54 16.80
CA ASP A 88 33.61 -1.61 15.36
C ASP A 88 32.11 -1.74 15.05
N TYR A 89 31.62 -0.88 14.15
CA TYR A 89 30.23 -0.95 13.73
C TYR A 89 29.99 -2.24 12.92
N VAL A 90 29.20 -3.14 13.49
CA VAL A 90 28.73 -4.35 12.80
C VAL A 90 27.24 -4.16 12.47
N PRO A 91 26.85 -4.14 11.19
CA PRO A 91 25.45 -4.00 10.81
C PRO A 91 24.65 -5.25 11.25
N ALA A 92 23.40 -5.02 11.67
CA ALA A 92 22.49 -6.09 12.02
C ALA A 92 22.23 -7.04 10.83
N PRO A 93 22.01 -8.34 11.07
CA PRO A 93 21.72 -9.29 10.00
C PRO A 93 20.38 -8.94 9.33
N ARG A 94 20.32 -9.19 8.01
CA ARG A 94 19.12 -8.91 7.21
C ARG A 94 17.99 -9.92 7.42
N ILE A 95 18.32 -11.12 7.90
CA ILE A 95 17.38 -12.20 8.17
C ILE A 95 17.08 -12.16 9.66
N THR A 96 15.82 -11.94 10.00
CA THR A 96 15.37 -11.90 11.39
C THR A 96 14.95 -13.29 11.88
N GLU A 97 14.65 -13.41 13.17
CA GLU A 97 14.05 -14.63 13.72
C GLU A 97 12.66 -14.90 13.15
N ALA A 98 11.87 -13.84 12.91
CA ALA A 98 10.56 -13.93 12.27
C ALA A 98 10.63 -14.45 10.83
N ASP A 99 11.72 -14.17 10.11
CA ASP A 99 11.98 -14.76 8.79
C ASP A 99 12.23 -16.26 8.87
N ARG A 100 12.96 -16.71 9.89
CA ARG A 100 13.29 -18.13 10.08
C ARG A 100 12.07 -18.96 10.46
N THR A 101 11.19 -18.41 11.28
CA THR A 101 9.94 -19.06 11.73
C THR A 101 8.77 -18.81 10.80
N ASN A 102 8.94 -17.95 9.78
CA ASN A 102 7.90 -17.49 8.88
C ASN A 102 6.67 -16.90 9.61
N ASP A 103 6.92 -16.06 10.62
CA ASP A 103 5.85 -15.46 11.43
C ASP A 103 5.10 -14.38 10.63
N GLN A 104 3.94 -14.76 10.11
CA GLN A 104 3.03 -13.87 9.37
C GLN A 104 2.38 -12.80 10.23
N LYS A 105 2.44 -12.86 11.56
CA LYS A 105 1.85 -11.82 12.44
C LYS A 105 2.84 -10.69 12.73
N SER A 106 4.13 -10.92 12.51
CA SER A 106 5.19 -9.95 12.79
C SER A 106 5.47 -9.03 11.60
N LEU A 107 5.66 -7.74 11.88
CA LEU A 107 6.15 -6.76 10.92
C LEU A 107 7.65 -6.85 10.66
N GLN A 108 8.38 -7.55 11.52
CA GLN A 108 9.84 -7.74 11.44
C GLN A 108 10.23 -8.89 10.50
N ARG A 109 9.27 -9.43 9.74
CA ARG A 109 9.50 -10.39 8.65
C ARG A 109 9.75 -9.66 7.33
N ALA A 110 10.55 -10.23 6.44
CA ALA A 110 10.83 -9.82 5.07
C ALA A 110 11.19 -8.33 4.96
N LEU A 111 12.23 -7.89 5.67
CA LEU A 111 12.62 -6.48 5.76
C LEU A 111 12.95 -5.85 4.39
N ASP A 112 13.31 -6.66 3.40
CA ASP A 112 13.61 -6.24 2.03
C ASP A 112 12.38 -6.14 1.11
N ASN A 113 11.24 -6.67 1.55
CA ASN A 113 10.00 -6.69 0.77
C ASN A 113 8.94 -5.78 1.39
N LYS A 114 7.91 -5.46 0.61
CA LYS A 114 6.69 -4.84 1.12
C LYS A 114 5.81 -5.90 1.76
N LEU A 115 5.23 -5.58 2.92
CA LEU A 115 4.18 -6.39 3.52
C LEU A 115 2.83 -5.69 3.40
N TYR A 116 1.78 -6.46 3.22
CA TYR A 116 0.40 -6.03 3.14
C TYR A 116 -0.42 -6.67 4.26
N LEU A 117 -1.25 -5.88 4.93
CA LEU A 117 -2.15 -6.41 5.94
C LEU A 117 -3.36 -7.06 5.27
N LEU A 118 -3.60 -8.33 5.60
CA LEU A 118 -4.83 -9.05 5.30
C LEU A 118 -5.55 -9.44 6.59
N LEU A 119 -6.87 -9.41 6.52
CA LEU A 119 -7.77 -9.80 7.59
C LEU A 119 -8.56 -11.03 7.15
N TYR A 120 -8.82 -11.91 8.10
CA TYR A 120 -9.73 -13.04 7.92
C TYR A 120 -11.05 -12.76 8.64
N GLY A 121 -12.14 -12.74 7.87
CA GLY A 121 -13.45 -12.38 8.41
C GLY A 121 -14.55 -12.34 7.36
N ASN A 122 -15.69 -11.80 7.76
CA ASN A 122 -16.88 -11.72 6.91
C ASN A 122 -16.86 -10.39 6.16
N THR A 123 -16.88 -10.46 4.83
CA THR A 123 -16.92 -9.29 3.93
C THR A 123 -18.31 -9.04 3.38
N TYR A 124 -18.57 -7.82 2.93
CA TYR A 124 -19.84 -7.45 2.32
C TYR A 124 -20.19 -8.30 1.08
N GLY A 125 -19.18 -8.69 0.29
CA GLY A 125 -19.35 -9.52 -0.91
C GLY A 125 -19.01 -11.00 -0.75
N ALA A 126 -18.86 -11.53 0.48
CA ALA A 126 -18.60 -12.96 0.65
C ALA A 126 -19.91 -13.77 0.48
N PRO A 127 -19.86 -14.94 -0.17
CA PRO A 127 -20.99 -15.87 -0.19
C PRO A 127 -21.35 -16.25 1.25
N ASP A 128 -22.64 -16.07 1.56
CA ASP A 128 -23.28 -16.07 2.88
C ASP A 128 -22.49 -16.73 4.02
N GLY A 129 -21.92 -15.90 4.91
CA GLY A 129 -21.29 -16.32 6.16
C GLY A 129 -19.90 -16.96 6.09
N LYS A 130 -19.33 -17.18 4.89
CA LYS A 130 -17.97 -17.73 4.77
C LYS A 130 -16.92 -16.66 5.04
N SER A 131 -16.00 -16.96 5.97
CA SER A 131 -14.87 -16.08 6.22
C SER A 131 -13.84 -16.22 5.10
N VAL A 132 -13.46 -15.08 4.52
CA VAL A 132 -12.50 -15.00 3.41
C VAL A 132 -11.43 -13.99 3.77
N TRP A 133 -10.23 -14.19 3.25
CA TRP A 133 -9.16 -13.20 3.35
C TRP A 133 -9.53 -11.96 2.56
N HIS A 134 -9.39 -10.79 3.18
CA HIS A 134 -9.74 -9.51 2.58
C HIS A 134 -8.90 -8.38 3.18
N PHE A 135 -8.93 -7.24 2.51
CA PHE A 135 -8.37 -6.01 3.04
C PHE A 135 -9.36 -5.33 3.98
N PRO A 136 -8.91 -4.53 4.95
CA PRO A 136 -9.80 -3.66 5.74
C PRO A 136 -10.77 -2.89 4.84
N GLU A 137 -12.07 -3.15 4.96
CA GLU A 137 -13.08 -2.52 4.11
C GLU A 137 -14.30 -2.04 4.93
N LYS A 138 -14.97 -1.01 4.41
CA LYS A 138 -16.18 -0.44 5.00
C LYS A 138 -17.12 0.05 3.90
N ILE A 139 -18.42 -0.19 4.08
CA ILE A 139 -19.46 0.34 3.20
C ILE A 139 -19.58 1.85 3.44
N TYR A 140 -19.64 2.61 2.36
CA TYR A 140 -19.83 4.06 2.42
C TYR A 140 -21.31 4.37 2.66
N GLU A 141 -21.62 4.96 3.81
CA GLU A 141 -23.01 5.30 4.18
C GLU A 141 -23.12 6.75 4.66
N ASN A 142 -22.45 7.07 5.76
CA ASN A 142 -22.68 8.32 6.51
C ASN A 142 -21.44 9.22 6.61
N GLU A 143 -20.33 8.87 5.96
CA GLU A 143 -19.10 9.65 6.01
C GLU A 143 -19.09 10.83 5.03
N GLU A 144 -18.38 11.90 5.38
CA GLU A 144 -18.29 13.10 4.54
C GLU A 144 -17.50 12.84 3.24
N THR A 145 -16.44 12.03 3.32
CA THR A 145 -15.59 11.69 2.17
C THR A 145 -15.24 10.21 2.15
N MET A 146 -15.00 9.68 0.95
CA MET A 146 -14.57 8.30 0.77
C MET A 146 -13.24 7.99 1.50
N ARG A 147 -12.35 9.00 1.60
CA ARG A 147 -11.11 8.89 2.38
C ARG A 147 -11.40 8.71 3.87
N LEU A 148 -12.31 9.50 4.44
CA LEU A 148 -12.69 9.37 5.86
C LEU A 148 -13.35 8.02 6.15
N CYS A 149 -14.12 7.48 5.19
CA CYS A 149 -14.65 6.12 5.28
C CYS A 149 -13.53 5.07 5.34
N ALA A 150 -12.52 5.20 4.46
CA ALA A 150 -11.32 4.36 4.48
C ALA A 150 -10.52 4.49 5.79
N GLU A 151 -10.31 5.71 6.29
CA GLU A 151 -9.66 5.97 7.58
C GLU A 151 -10.44 5.35 8.74
N SER A 152 -11.77 5.46 8.74
CA SER A 152 -12.65 4.83 9.72
C SER A 152 -12.56 3.30 9.67
N ALA A 153 -12.51 2.71 8.47
CA ALA A 153 -12.33 1.27 8.27
C ALA A 153 -11.05 0.80 8.94
N LEU A 154 -9.91 1.45 8.65
CA LEU A 154 -8.62 1.08 9.24
C LEU A 154 -8.59 1.33 10.77
N LYS A 155 -9.15 2.45 11.23
CA LYS A 155 -9.27 2.77 12.66
C LYS A 155 -10.07 1.72 13.42
N SER A 156 -11.12 1.17 12.79
CA SER A 156 -11.95 0.13 13.41
C SER A 156 -11.18 -1.17 13.66
N VAL A 157 -10.22 -1.48 12.78
CA VAL A 157 -9.41 -2.70 12.83
C VAL A 157 -8.25 -2.56 13.81
N LEU A 158 -7.56 -1.42 13.79
CA LEU A 158 -6.36 -1.16 14.60
C LEU A 158 -6.67 -0.59 15.99
N GLY A 159 -7.90 -0.15 16.26
CA GLY A 159 -8.28 0.57 17.49
C GLY A 159 -7.83 2.04 17.52
N GLY A 160 -6.92 2.43 16.62
CA GLY A 160 -6.40 3.79 16.47
C GLY A 160 -5.73 3.98 15.10
N LEU A 161 -5.40 5.22 14.75
CA LEU A 161 -4.65 5.54 13.53
C LEU A 161 -3.23 6.01 13.82
N ASP A 162 -2.77 5.79 15.05
CA ASP A 162 -1.41 6.12 15.46
C ASP A 162 -0.45 5.37 14.53
N ASN A 163 0.59 6.06 14.06
CA ASN A 163 1.62 5.45 13.23
C ASN A 163 1.13 4.98 11.85
N THR A 164 0.02 5.54 11.34
CA THR A 164 -0.48 5.27 9.98
C THR A 164 -0.41 6.52 9.10
N TYR A 165 -0.12 6.34 7.81
CA TYR A 165 -0.07 7.44 6.84
C TYR A 165 -0.83 7.11 5.56
N PHE A 166 -1.90 7.87 5.28
CA PHE A 166 -2.68 7.76 4.05
C PHE A 166 -2.09 8.63 2.94
N VAL A 167 -1.67 7.99 1.85
CA VAL A 167 -0.84 8.60 0.79
C VAL A 167 -1.55 9.69 0.00
N GLY A 168 -2.87 9.59 -0.22
CA GLY A 168 -3.62 10.52 -1.06
C GLY A 168 -5.10 10.57 -0.72
N ASN A 169 -5.79 11.64 -1.15
CA ASN A 169 -7.23 11.80 -0.93
C ASN A 169 -8.08 11.04 -1.97
N ALA A 170 -7.55 10.87 -3.17
CA ALA A 170 -8.21 10.09 -4.21
C ALA A 170 -7.96 8.58 -3.99
N PRO A 171 -8.91 7.71 -4.36
CA PRO A 171 -8.66 6.28 -4.43
C PRO A 171 -7.60 5.98 -5.48
N MET A 172 -6.79 4.96 -5.22
CA MET A 172 -5.74 4.47 -6.11
C MET A 172 -6.31 3.66 -7.27
N ALA A 173 -7.39 2.90 -7.03
CA ALA A 173 -8.04 2.07 -8.03
C ALA A 173 -9.51 1.82 -7.66
N HIS A 174 -10.30 1.36 -8.63
CA HIS A 174 -11.65 0.85 -8.39
C HIS A 174 -11.83 -0.52 -9.04
N MET A 175 -12.75 -1.31 -8.50
CA MET A 175 -13.18 -2.59 -9.04
C MET A 175 -14.69 -2.71 -8.90
N ASP A 176 -15.36 -2.99 -10.02
CA ASP A 176 -16.78 -3.28 -10.02
C ASP A 176 -16.96 -4.77 -9.68
N VAL A 177 -17.67 -5.05 -8.60
CA VAL A 177 -17.98 -6.42 -8.17
C VAL A 177 -19.45 -6.68 -8.50
N GLU A 178 -19.66 -7.44 -9.57
CA GLU A 178 -20.98 -7.95 -9.93
C GLU A 178 -21.20 -9.29 -9.24
N GLN A 179 -22.13 -9.36 -8.29
CA GLN A 179 -22.50 -10.58 -7.61
C GLN A 179 -23.64 -11.26 -8.37
N THR A 180 -23.35 -12.43 -8.95
CA THR A 180 -24.29 -13.16 -9.83
C THR A 180 -25.35 -13.93 -9.04
N ASP A 181 -25.06 -14.32 -7.80
CA ASP A 181 -25.96 -15.13 -6.96
C ASP A 181 -25.98 -14.59 -5.52
N SER A 182 -27.20 -14.40 -4.99
CA SER A 182 -27.62 -14.00 -3.63
C SER A 182 -27.66 -12.49 -3.31
N SER A 183 -28.87 -12.02 -2.93
CA SER A 183 -29.35 -10.88 -2.11
C SER A 183 -28.61 -9.53 -2.00
N VAL A 184 -27.37 -9.43 -2.46
CA VAL A 184 -26.48 -8.27 -2.31
C VAL A 184 -26.39 -7.56 -3.66
N SER A 185 -26.68 -6.27 -3.66
CA SER A 185 -26.55 -5.45 -4.87
C SER A 185 -25.10 -5.38 -5.33
N SER A 186 -24.89 -5.26 -6.65
CA SER A 186 -23.58 -4.94 -7.22
C SER A 186 -22.98 -3.74 -6.50
N PHE A 187 -21.67 -3.76 -6.30
CA PHE A 187 -20.98 -2.71 -5.55
C PHE A 187 -19.64 -2.37 -6.18
N LYS A 188 -19.25 -1.10 -6.01
CA LYS A 188 -17.96 -0.58 -6.50
C LYS A 188 -17.00 -0.47 -5.34
N ARG A 189 -15.88 -1.20 -5.42
CA ARG A 189 -14.83 -1.20 -4.40
C ARG A 189 -13.74 -0.21 -4.78
N PHE A 190 -13.49 0.77 -3.93
CA PHE A 190 -12.42 1.76 -4.09
C PHE A 190 -11.24 1.44 -3.18
N PHE A 191 -10.05 1.33 -3.76
CA PHE A 191 -8.82 1.00 -3.03
C PHE A 191 -8.08 2.27 -2.61
N PHE A 192 -7.79 2.40 -1.32
CA PHE A 192 -6.96 3.44 -0.74
C PHE A 192 -5.64 2.87 -0.27
N LYS A 193 -4.59 3.69 -0.33
CA LYS A 193 -3.24 3.30 0.06
C LYS A 193 -2.87 3.94 1.39
N SER A 194 -2.49 3.11 2.36
CA SER A 194 -2.01 3.54 3.67
C SER A 194 -0.69 2.83 4.02
N GLN A 195 0.16 3.51 4.78
CA GLN A 195 1.51 3.06 5.12
C GLN A 195 1.72 2.99 6.63
N VAL A 196 2.47 1.97 7.07
CA VAL A 196 2.98 1.84 8.45
C VAL A 196 4.14 2.83 8.66
N VAL A 197 4.10 3.59 9.75
CA VAL A 197 5.12 4.59 10.10
C VAL A 197 5.60 4.39 11.54
N GLY A 198 6.85 3.99 11.75
CA GLY A 198 7.48 4.08 13.09
C GLY A 198 6.97 3.11 14.15
N THR A 199 6.22 2.05 13.78
CA THR A 199 5.74 1.02 14.71
C THR A 199 6.17 -0.38 14.32
N THR A 200 6.47 -1.19 15.33
CA THR A 200 6.87 -2.60 15.18
C THR A 200 5.72 -3.58 15.41
N LYS A 201 4.66 -3.18 16.12
CA LYS A 201 3.52 -4.04 16.47
C LYS A 201 2.21 -3.27 16.43
N TYR A 202 1.21 -3.83 15.77
CA TYR A 202 -0.19 -3.38 15.88
C TYR A 202 -0.98 -4.39 16.69
N HIS A 203 -1.88 -3.91 17.53
CA HIS A 203 -2.86 -4.76 18.20
C HIS A 203 -4.15 -4.73 17.37
N ILE A 204 -4.44 -5.85 16.71
CA ILE A 204 -5.62 -5.97 15.84
C ILE A 204 -6.67 -6.75 16.62
N GLU A 205 -7.70 -6.06 17.11
CA GLU A 205 -8.72 -6.64 17.99
C GLU A 205 -9.96 -7.13 17.23
N LYS A 206 -10.30 -6.50 16.09
CA LYS A 206 -11.57 -6.75 15.37
C LYS A 206 -11.45 -7.68 14.16
N CYS A 207 -10.73 -8.79 14.29
CA CYS A 207 -10.69 -9.83 13.26
C CYS A 207 -10.55 -11.23 13.86
N LYS A 208 -10.99 -12.26 13.12
CA LYS A 208 -10.77 -13.65 13.54
C LYS A 208 -9.29 -14.01 13.46
N ASP A 209 -8.65 -13.59 12.38
CA ASP A 209 -7.20 -13.71 12.20
C ASP A 209 -6.69 -12.59 11.30
N TYR A 210 -5.38 -12.34 11.33
CA TYR A 210 -4.71 -11.40 10.44
C TYR A 210 -3.34 -11.93 10.03
N ALA A 211 -2.87 -11.48 8.87
CA ALA A 211 -1.56 -11.84 8.35
C ALA A 211 -0.93 -10.65 7.61
N TRP A 212 0.37 -10.53 7.75
CA TRP A 212 1.23 -9.66 6.96
C TRP A 212 1.86 -10.49 5.85
N VAL A 213 1.43 -10.21 4.62
CA VAL A 213 1.79 -10.99 3.44
C VAL A 213 2.67 -10.20 2.50
N THR A 214 3.60 -10.89 1.86
CA THR A 214 4.37 -10.36 0.73
C THR A 214 3.48 -10.27 -0.52
N LYS A 215 3.98 -9.60 -1.56
CA LYS A 215 3.25 -9.52 -2.84
C LYS A 215 2.94 -10.91 -3.41
N ASP A 216 3.88 -11.84 -3.36
CA ASP A 216 3.73 -13.15 -3.99
C ASP A 216 2.65 -13.97 -3.26
N GLU A 217 2.70 -14.02 -1.92
CA GLU A 217 1.67 -14.63 -1.08
C GLU A 217 0.30 -13.96 -1.27
N LEU A 218 0.27 -12.63 -1.39
CA LEU A 218 -0.97 -11.89 -1.65
C LEU A 218 -1.64 -12.33 -2.96
N LEU A 219 -0.86 -12.58 -4.01
CA LEU A 219 -1.39 -13.08 -5.27
C LEU A 219 -1.92 -14.51 -5.14
N GLU A 220 -1.32 -15.34 -4.29
CA GLU A 220 -1.83 -16.69 -3.99
C GLU A 220 -3.19 -16.67 -3.30
N HIS A 221 -3.42 -15.72 -2.37
CA HIS A 221 -4.70 -15.56 -1.69
C HIS A 221 -5.84 -15.09 -2.61
N PHE A 222 -5.53 -14.32 -3.68
CA PHE A 222 -6.54 -13.74 -4.58
C PHE A 222 -6.33 -14.15 -6.04
N PRO A 223 -6.56 -15.43 -6.41
CA PRO A 223 -6.28 -15.94 -7.75
C PRO A 223 -7.08 -15.23 -8.85
N GLU A 224 -8.34 -14.91 -8.60
CA GLU A 224 -9.24 -14.30 -9.59
C GLU A 224 -8.84 -12.86 -9.94
N HIS A 225 -8.28 -12.13 -8.98
CA HIS A 225 -7.93 -10.72 -9.13
C HIS A 225 -6.43 -10.48 -9.34
N LYS A 226 -5.63 -11.53 -9.57
CA LYS A 226 -4.16 -11.46 -9.77
C LYS A 226 -3.73 -10.38 -10.76
N SER A 227 -4.40 -10.31 -11.92
CA SER A 227 -4.05 -9.35 -12.99
C SER A 227 -4.26 -7.90 -12.55
N PHE A 228 -5.36 -7.63 -11.85
CA PHE A 228 -5.69 -6.31 -11.34
C PHE A 228 -4.74 -5.89 -10.20
N LEU A 229 -4.56 -6.77 -9.21
CA LEU A 229 -3.65 -6.52 -8.08
C LEU A 229 -2.21 -6.30 -8.55
N ASN A 230 -1.75 -7.02 -9.58
CA ASN A 230 -0.41 -6.82 -10.14
C ASN A 230 -0.18 -5.45 -10.76
N LYS A 231 -1.20 -4.84 -11.38
CA LYS A 231 -1.10 -3.47 -11.92
C LYS A 231 -1.05 -2.44 -10.81
N MET A 232 -1.78 -2.69 -9.73
CA MET A 232 -1.88 -1.79 -8.58
C MET A 232 -0.64 -1.86 -7.67
N ILE A 233 -0.03 -3.03 -7.54
CA ILE A 233 1.05 -3.29 -6.59
C ILE A 233 2.41 -3.38 -7.28
N ILE A 234 3.24 -2.37 -7.04
CA ILE A 234 4.60 -2.30 -7.56
C ILE A 234 5.53 -3.12 -6.66
N HIS A 235 6.21 -4.09 -7.26
CA HIS A 235 7.32 -4.80 -6.63
C HIS A 235 8.61 -4.02 -6.89
N ILE A 236 9.34 -3.70 -5.83
CA ILE A 236 10.67 -3.08 -5.96
C ILE A 236 11.64 -4.26 -6.07
N ARG A 237 12.13 -4.50 -7.28
CA ARG A 237 13.12 -5.54 -7.60
C ARG A 237 14.44 -4.89 -7.97
#